data_AF-A0A7V1F965-F1
#
_entry.id   AF-A0A7V1F965-F1
#
_cell.length_a   1.000
_cell.length_b   1.000
_cell.length_c   1.000
_cell.angle_alpha   90.00
_cell.angle_beta   90.00
_cell.angle_gamma   90.00
#
_symmetry.space_group_name_H-M   'P 1'
#
loop_
_entity.id
_entity.type
_entity.pdbx_description
1 polymer ?
#
loop_
_entity_poly.entity_id
_entity_poly.type
_entity_poly.pdbx_seq_one_letter_code
_entity_poly.pdbx_strand_id
1 'polypeptide(L)'
;MRVGIIGLPLSGKTTLFKALTGSEVEVGSWSGGKREAHIGIVKVPDERLDFLHTHFPSAKKIPAAIEYIDLAGFEKGISESAKVLTE
;
A
#
# COMPACT_ATOMS: atom_id res chain seq x y z
N MET A 1 0.13 -5.85 7.87
CA MET A 1 -0.93 -6.30 6.96
C MET A 1 -0.72 -5.62 5.62
N ARG A 2 -0.83 -6.36 4.50
CA ARG A 2 -0.54 -5.85 3.15
C ARG A 2 -1.81 -5.85 2.31
N VAL A 3 -2.07 -4.76 1.60
CA VAL A 3 -3.25 -4.56 0.75
C VAL A 3 -2.80 -4.24 -0.67
N GLY A 4 -3.20 -5.08 -1.62
CA GLY A 4 -2.90 -4.87 -3.05
C GLY A 4 -4.02 -4.11 -3.75
N ILE A 5 -3.69 -3.04 -4.46
CA ILE A 5 -4.58 -2.32 -5.38
C ILE A 5 -4.37 -2.92 -6.77
N ILE A 6 -5.39 -3.61 -7.28
CA ILE A 6 -5.37 -4.29 -8.58
C ILE A 6 -6.48 -3.77 -9.49
N GLY A 7 -6.26 -3.88 -10.80
CA GLY A 7 -7.22 -3.43 -11.80
C GLY A 7 -6.60 -3.15 -13.16
N LEU A 8 -7.46 -2.83 -14.13
CA LEU A 8 -7.05 -2.60 -15.51
C LEU A 8 -6.15 -1.35 -15.65
N PRO A 9 -5.35 -1.25 -16.73
CA PRO A 9 -4.66 -0.01 -17.07
C PRO A 9 -5.62 1.18 -17.07
N LEU A 10 -5.14 2.35 -16.65
CA LEU A 10 -5.90 3.61 -16.63
C LEU A 10 -7.16 3.64 -15.74
N SER A 11 -7.41 2.64 -14.89
CA SER A 11 -8.55 2.61 -13.95
C SER A 11 -8.39 3.50 -12.71
N GLY A 12 -7.35 4.35 -12.66
CA GLY A 12 -7.11 5.24 -11.52
C GLY A 12 -6.42 4.62 -10.29
N LYS A 13 -5.86 3.41 -10.38
CA LYS A 13 -5.18 2.72 -9.25
C LYS A 13 -4.10 3.58 -8.59
N THR A 14 -3.18 4.10 -9.40
CA THR A 14 -2.09 4.95 -8.93
C THR A 14 -2.60 6.27 -8.34
N THR A 15 -3.72 6.79 -8.83
CA THR A 15 -4.38 7.97 -8.24
C THR A 15 -4.94 7.66 -6.85
N LEU A 16 -5.61 6.51 -6.68
CA LEU A 16 -6.11 6.05 -5.38
C LEU A 16 -4.95 5.77 -4.41
N PHE A 17 -3.91 5.08 -4.87
CA PHE A 17 -2.70 4.83 -4.07
C PHE A 17 -2.10 6.15 -3.59
N LYS A 18 -1.99 7.15 -4.46
CA LYS A 18 -1.44 8.46 -4.11
C LYS A 18 -2.31 9.20 -3.10
N ALA A 19 -3.63 9.13 -3.25
CA ALA A 19 -4.56 9.72 -2.30
C ALA A 19 -4.49 9.06 -0.91
N LEU A 20 -4.36 7.74 -0.85
CA LEU A 20 -4.25 6.99 0.42
C LEU A 20 -2.90 7.22 1.11
N THR A 21 -1.83 7.39 0.35
CA THR A 21 -0.47 7.60 0.88
C THR A 21 -0.15 9.08 1.15
N GLY A 22 -1.01 10.02 0.74
CA GLY A 22 -0.79 11.46 0.91
C GLY A 22 0.44 11.97 0.17
N SER A 23 0.75 11.37 -0.99
CA SER A 23 2.08 11.22 -1.57
C SER A 23 3.05 12.41 -1.47
N GLU A 24 4.11 12.16 -0.71
CA GLU A 24 5.52 12.28 -1.14
C GLU A 24 6.31 10.99 -0.76
N VAL A 25 5.63 9.85 -0.61
CA VAL A 25 6.27 8.62 -0.10
C VAL A 25 7.18 7.99 -1.17
N GLU A 26 8.41 7.69 -0.76
CA GLU A 26 9.47 7.06 -1.55
C GLU A 26 8.99 5.76 -2.21
N VAL A 27 9.09 5.75 -3.54
CA VAL A 27 8.76 4.60 -4.38
C VAL A 27 9.86 3.55 -4.20
N GLY A 28 9.64 2.62 -3.28
CA GLY A 28 10.48 1.43 -3.15
C GLY A 28 10.18 0.45 -4.28
N SER A 29 11.10 0.27 -5.23
CA SER A 29 10.97 -0.73 -6.28
C SER A 29 11.29 -2.13 -5.76
N TRP A 30 10.32 -3.05 -5.75
CA TRP A 30 10.61 -4.47 -5.54
C TRP A 30 11.27 -5.07 -6.78
N SER A 31 12.60 -5.19 -6.77
CA SER A 31 13.38 -5.74 -7.89
C SER A 31 13.46 -7.27 -7.81
N GLY A 32 12.49 -7.95 -8.42
CA GLY A 32 12.50 -9.41 -8.59
C GLY A 32 12.03 -9.92 -9.97
N GLY A 33 11.65 -9.03 -10.89
CA GLY A 33 11.29 -9.41 -12.27
C GLY A 33 10.13 -8.61 -12.86
N LYS A 34 10.46 -7.58 -13.64
CA LYS A 34 9.64 -6.95 -14.70
C LYS A 34 8.23 -6.41 -14.36
N ARG A 35 7.91 -6.05 -13.11
CA ARG A 35 6.75 -5.20 -12.80
C ARG A 35 7.13 -4.18 -11.72
N GLU A 36 7.03 -2.90 -12.05
CA GLU A 36 7.17 -1.82 -11.09
C GLU A 36 5.96 -1.87 -10.14
N ALA A 37 6.23 -2.10 -8.85
CA ALA A 37 5.22 -2.11 -7.80
C ALA A 37 5.52 -0.96 -6.86
N HIS A 38 4.54 -0.10 -6.58
CA HIS A 38 4.69 0.97 -5.61
C HIS A 38 4.25 0.47 -4.24
N ILE A 39 5.09 0.64 -3.23
CA ILE A 39 4.79 0.25 -1.85
C ILE A 39 4.70 1.52 -1.00
N GLY A 40 3.62 1.66 -0.24
CA GLY A 40 3.38 2.81 0.62
C GLY A 40 2.85 2.41 1.98
N ILE A 41 3.42 2.97 3.05
CA ILE A 41 2.99 2.70 4.43
C ILE A 41 2.10 3.84 4.91
N VAL A 42 0.88 3.52 5.31
CA VAL A 42 -0.11 4.50 5.78
C VAL A 42 -0.44 4.23 7.24
N LYS A 43 -0.35 5.27 8.07
CA LYS A 43 -0.73 5.22 9.49
C LYS A 43 -2.24 5.32 9.60
N VAL A 44 -2.85 4.43 10.37
CA VAL A 44 -4.29 4.42 10.61
C VAL A 44 -4.64 5.53 11.60
N PRO A 45 -5.53 6.48 11.25
CA PRO A 45 -6.06 7.44 12.21
C PRO A 45 -7.00 6.72 13.18
N ASP A 46 -6.71 6.77 14.48
CA ASP A 46 -7.54 6.15 15.53
C ASP A 46 -7.69 7.11 16.72
N GLU A 47 -8.87 7.69 16.88
CA GLU A 47 -9.19 8.62 17.97
C GLU A 47 -9.06 7.97 19.36
N ARG A 48 -9.20 6.65 19.46
CA ARG A 48 -9.05 5.93 20.74
C ARG A 48 -7.60 5.92 21.18
N LEU A 49 -6.66 5.85 20.23
CA LEU A 49 -5.23 5.95 20.53
C LEU A 49 -4.90 7.35 21.06
N ASP A 50 -5.57 8.37 20.53
CA ASP A 50 -5.38 9.77 20.93
C ASP A 50 -5.92 10.02 22.34
N PHE A 51 -7.10 9.47 22.63
CA PHE A 51 -7.67 9.45 23.98
C PHE A 51 -6.72 8.78 24.98
N LEU A 52 -6.25 7.57 24.68
CA LEU A 52 -5.34 6.83 25.56
C LEU A 52 -4.02 7.59 25.77
N HIS A 53 -3.44 8.19 24.73
CA HIS A 53 -2.21 8.95 24.86
C HIS A 53 -2.39 10.24 25.69
N THR A 54 -3.58 10.84 25.66
CA THR A 54 -3.92 12.01 26.48
C THR A 54 -4.05 11.65 27.96
N HIS A 55 -4.66 10.51 28.29
CA HIS A 55 -4.85 10.06 29.67
C HIS A 55 -3.64 9.31 30.25
N PHE A 56 -2.85 8.68 29.40
CA PHE A 56 -1.66 7.90 29.75
C PHE A 56 -0.50 8.35 28.86
N PRO A 57 0.18 9.46 29.20
CA PRO A 57 1.25 10.01 28.38
C PRO A 57 2.43 9.06 28.33
N SER A 58 2.62 8.43 27.18
CA SER A 58 3.78 7.59 26.86
C SER A 58 4.85 8.43 26.14
N ALA A 59 6.11 7.99 26.18
CA ALA A 59 7.19 8.66 25.44
C ALA A 59 6.98 8.63 23.90
N LYS A 60 6.19 7.68 23.39
CA LYS A 60 5.90 7.51 21.96
C LYS A 60 4.45 7.10 21.73
N LYS A 61 3.81 7.72 20.74
CA LYS A 61 2.53 7.32 20.17
C LYS A 61 2.80 6.56 18.87
N ILE A 62 2.49 5.26 18.84
CA ILE A 62 2.74 4.40 17.68
C ILE A 62 1.39 3.97 17.10
N PRO A 63 0.94 4.57 15.99
CA PRO A 63 -0.29 4.15 15.33
C PRO A 63 -0.09 2.81 14.61
N ALA A 64 -1.20 2.10 14.39
CA ALA A 64 -1.21 0.96 13.49
C ALA A 64 -0.87 1.41 12.06
N ALA A 65 -0.21 0.55 11.28
CA ALA A 65 0.20 0.85 9.92
C ALA A 65 -0.30 -0.21 8.94
N ILE A 66 -0.74 0.22 7.76
CA ILE A 66 -1.16 -0.62 6.64
C ILE A 66 -0.18 -0.38 5.49
N GLU A 67 0.30 -1.46 4.89
CA GLU A 67 1.15 -1.41 3.70
C GLU A 67 0.25 -1.58 2.46
N TYR A 68 0.22 -0.57 1.60
CA TYR A 68 -0.44 -0.61 0.30
C TYR A 68 0.56 -0.94 -0.79
N ILE A 69 0.11 -1.74 -1.76
CA ILE A 69 0.89 -2.15 -2.93
C ILE A 69 0.08 -1.79 -4.17
N ASP A 70 0.56 -0.85 -4.99
CA ASP A 70 0.01 -0.59 -6.32
C ASP A 70 0.73 -1.47 -7.34
N LEU A 71 -0.02 -2.37 -7.97
CA LEU A 71 0.48 -3.26 -9.01
C LEU A 71 0.15 -2.65 -10.37
N ALA A 72 1.16 -2.63 -11.26
CA ALA A 72 0.96 -2.27 -12.66
C ALA A 72 -0.23 -3.02 -13.27
N GLY A 73 -1.06 -2.31 -14.02
CA GLY A 73 -2.33 -2.84 -14.52
C GLY A 73 -2.16 -4.07 -15.41
N PHE A 74 -3.07 -5.03 -15.28
CA PHE A 74 -3.08 -6.24 -16.09
C PHE A 74 -3.72 -5.94 -17.45
N GLU A 75 -2.95 -6.05 -18.54
CA GLU A 75 -3.51 -6.04 -19.89
C GLU A 75 -4.18 -7.39 -20.19
N LYS A 76 -5.25 -7.34 -20.99
CA LYS A 76 -6.04 -8.50 -21.43
C LYS A 76 -5.17 -9.38 -22.34
N GLY A 77 -4.42 -10.29 -21.75
CA GLY A 77 -3.51 -11.20 -22.45
C GLY A 77 -2.61 -12.06 -21.56
N ILE A 78 -2.70 -11.94 -20.23
CA ILE A 78 -1.86 -12.67 -19.28
C ILE A 78 -2.56 -13.97 -18.85
N SER A 79 -2.93 -14.82 -19.80
CA SER A 79 -3.37 -16.20 -19.51
C SER A 79 -2.21 -17.12 -19.12
N GLU A 80 -0.96 -16.73 -19.41
CA GLU A 80 0.19 -17.65 -19.33
C GLU A 80 1.11 -17.49 -18.11
N SER A 81 1.04 -16.40 -17.33
CA SER A 81 2.05 -16.14 -16.26
C SER A 81 1.50 -15.91 -14.85
N ALA A 82 0.21 -16.17 -14.61
CA ALA A 82 -0.39 -16.13 -13.27
C ALA A 82 -0.10 -17.39 -12.41
N LYS A 83 0.88 -18.22 -12.79
CA LYS A 83 1.22 -19.48 -12.10
C LYS A 83 2.40 -19.40 -11.13
N VAL A 84 3.02 -18.24 -10.92
CA VAL A 84 4.31 -18.13 -10.20
C VAL A 84 4.20 -17.43 -8.83
N LEU A 85 3.00 -17.24 -8.27
CA LEU A 85 2.84 -16.54 -6.98
C LEU A 85 2.18 -17.38 -5.86
N THR A 86 2.15 -18.70 -6.01
CA THR A 86 1.88 -19.62 -4.90
C THR A 86 3.15 -20.39 -4.59
N GLU A 87 4.00 -19.81 -3.76
CA GLU A 87 4.93 -20.45 -2.82
C GLU A 87 5.38 -19.41 -1.78
#